data_AF-D3FEA1-F1
#
_entry.id   AF-D3FEA1-F1
#
_cell.length_a   1.000
_cell.length_b   1.000
_cell.length_c   1.000
_cell.angle_alpha   90.00
_cell.angle_beta   90.00
_cell.angle_gamma   90.00
#
_symmetry.space_group_name_H-M   'P 1'
#
loop_
_entity.id
_entity.type
_entity.pdbx_description
1 polymer ?
#
loop_
_entity_poly.entity_id
_entity_poly.type
_entity_poly.pdbx_seq_one_letter_code
_entity_poly.pdbx_strand_id
1 'polypeptide(L)' 'MSGSRTTPIDFDADLLAELRAEEPGKGDRELLEDLAIRRLGIATARRTRARFDLTEAEATELALRAVREVRAER' A
#
# COMPACT_ATOMS: atom_id res chain seq x y z
N MET A 1 -2.77 -4.18 -25.06
CA MET A 1 -1.55 -3.72 -24.35
C MET A 1 -1.89 -2.48 -23.56
N SER A 2 -1.89 -2.54 -22.22
CA SER A 2 -2.03 -1.34 -21.40
C SER A 2 -0.68 -0.62 -21.43
N GLY A 3 -0.58 0.46 -22.24
CA GLY A 3 0.68 1.21 -22.38
C GLY A 3 1.04 1.89 -21.06
N SER A 4 2.32 1.80 -20.65
CA SER A 4 2.81 2.54 -19.49
C SER A 4 2.78 4.03 -19.82
N ARG A 5 1.88 4.76 -19.14
CA ARG A 5 1.83 6.23 -19.24
C ARG A 5 2.78 6.80 -18.19
N THR A 6 3.72 7.62 -18.64
CA THR A 6 4.53 8.45 -17.75
C THR A 6 3.86 9.82 -17.60
N THR A 7 3.94 10.40 -16.41
CA THR A 7 3.49 11.77 -16.14
C THR A 7 4.65 12.52 -15.51
N PRO A 8 5.03 13.70 -16.01
CA PRO A 8 6.03 14.53 -15.37
C PRO A 8 5.51 14.97 -14.00
N ILE A 9 6.39 14.94 -13.00
CA ILE A 9 6.11 15.43 -11.66
C ILE A 9 7.21 16.40 -11.27
N ASP A 10 6.84 17.44 -10.53
CA ASP A 10 7.83 18.24 -9.81
C ASP A 10 8.24 17.46 -8.57
N PHE A 11 9.55 17.32 -8.39
CA PHE A 11 10.13 16.61 -7.26
C PHE A 11 11.28 17.44 -6.69
N ASP A 12 11.39 17.43 -5.36
CA ASP A 12 12.43 18.18 -4.66
C ASP A 12 13.82 17.65 -5.04
N ALA A 13 14.68 18.55 -5.52
CA ALA A 13 15.98 18.18 -6.06
C ALA A 13 16.94 17.66 -4.97
N ASP A 14 16.82 18.17 -3.74
CA ASP A 14 17.68 17.77 -2.63
C ASP A 14 17.27 16.38 -2.14
N LEU A 15 15.96 16.10 -2.04
CA LEU A 15 15.46 14.75 -1.72
C LEU A 15 15.85 13.73 -2.81
N LEU A 16 15.81 14.11 -4.08
CA LEU A 16 16.25 13.24 -5.16
C LEU A 16 17.76 12.97 -5.09
N ALA A 17 18.56 13.96 -4.70
CA ALA A 17 19.99 13.78 -4.48
C ALA A 17 20.28 12.83 -3.32
N GLU A 18 19.55 12.92 -2.21
CA GLU A 18 19.64 11.98 -1.09
C GLU A 18 19.31 10.55 -1.54
N LEU A 19 18.21 10.35 -2.28
CA LEU A 19 17.82 9.03 -2.81
C LEU A 19 18.89 8.43 -3.72
N ARG A 20 19.52 9.25 -4.57
CA ARG A 20 20.62 8.81 -5.44
C ARG A 20 21.87 8.43 -4.66
N ALA A 21 22.13 9.09 -3.54
CA ALA A 21 23.26 8.78 -2.66
C ALA A 21 23.05 7.45 -1.91
N GLU A 22 21.81 7.15 -1.52
CA GLU A 22 21.45 5.89 -0.86
C GLU A 22 21.53 4.68 -1.79
N GLU A 23 21.06 4.81 -3.04
CA GLU A 23 21.06 3.72 -4.02
C GLU A 23 21.81 4.08 -5.31
N PRO A 24 23.15 4.13 -5.24
CA PRO A 24 23.98 4.50 -6.38
C PRO A 24 23.81 3.49 -7.52
N GLY A 25 23.62 4.01 -8.73
CA GLY A 25 23.47 3.22 -9.96
C GLY A 25 22.02 3.06 -10.44
N LYS A 26 21.02 3.43 -9.63
CA LYS A 26 19.62 3.50 -10.07
C LYS A 26 19.31 4.81 -10.75
N GLY A 27 18.46 4.75 -11.77
CA GLY A 27 17.90 5.95 -12.40
C GLY A 27 16.75 6.55 -11.59
N ASP A 28 16.46 7.84 -11.77
CA ASP A 28 15.40 8.55 -11.03
C ASP A 28 14.05 7.86 -11.09
N ARG A 29 13.69 7.34 -12.26
CA ARG A 29 12.45 6.58 -12.45
C ARG A 29 12.39 5.37 -11.54
N GLU A 30 13.46 4.60 -11.48
CA GLU A 30 13.54 3.37 -10.69
C GLU A 30 13.48 3.70 -9.19
N LEU A 31 14.20 4.75 -8.76
CA LEU A 31 14.14 5.25 -7.38
C LEU A 31 12.71 5.64 -6.97
N LEU A 32 12.01 6.38 -7.83
CA LEU A 32 10.63 6.82 -7.56
C LEU A 32 9.63 5.65 -7.61
N GLU A 33 9.78 4.71 -8.53
CA GLU A 33 8.95 3.50 -8.61
C GLU A 33 9.15 2.64 -7.35
N ASP A 34 10.39 2.43 -6.91
CA ASP A 34 10.70 1.69 -5.68
C ASP A 34 10.12 2.37 -4.44
N LEU A 35 10.21 3.70 -4.34
CA LEU A 35 9.61 4.47 -3.24
C LEU A 35 8.09 4.28 -3.20
N ALA A 36 7.44 4.34 -4.37
CA ALA A 36 6.01 4.12 -4.49
C ALA A 36 5.62 2.69 -4.08
N ILE A 37 6.38 1.68 -4.52
CA ILE A 37 6.18 0.28 -4.14
C ILE A 37 6.30 0.11 -2.62
N ARG A 38 7.37 0.65 -2.00
CA ARG A 38 7.58 0.59 -0.54
C ARG A 38 6.41 1.25 0.21
N ARG A 39 5.97 2.43 -0.23
CA ARG A 39 4.86 3.17 0.39
C ARG A 39 3.53 2.40 0.30
N LEU A 40 3.23 1.84 -0.86
CA LEU A 40 2.03 1.02 -1.07
C LEU A 40 2.09 -0.29 -0.26
N GLY A 41 3.26 -0.91 -0.15
CA GLY A 41 3.51 -2.07 0.69
C GLY A 41 3.21 -1.78 2.16
N ILE A 42 3.74 -0.68 2.70
CA ILE A 42 3.46 -0.24 4.09
C ILE A 42 1.97 0.04 4.29
N ALA A 43 1.32 0.73 3.35
CA ALA A 43 -0.11 1.02 3.44
C ALA A 43 -0.96 -0.26 3.42
N THR A 44 -0.56 -1.26 2.63
CA THR A 44 -1.20 -2.57 2.58
C THR A 44 -0.98 -3.33 3.89
N ALA A 45 0.25 -3.38 4.40
CA ALA A 45 0.56 -4.02 5.68
C ALA A 45 -0.24 -3.41 6.84
N ARG A 46 -0.38 -2.08 6.88
CA ARG A 46 -1.22 -1.37 7.88
C ARG A 46 -2.69 -1.76 7.79
N ARG A 47 -3.26 -1.81 6.58
CA ARG A 47 -4.66 -2.22 6.35
C ARG A 47 -4.89 -3.67 6.75
N THR A 48 -3.99 -4.56 6.36
CA THR A 48 -4.05 -5.98 6.72
C THR A 48 -3.97 -6.13 8.24
N ARG A 49 -3.01 -5.46 8.90
CA ARG A 49 -2.88 -5.51 10.36
C ARG A 49 -4.16 -5.02 11.05
N ALA A 50 -4.70 -3.86 10.64
CA ALA A 50 -5.94 -3.33 11.21
C ALA A 50 -7.15 -4.28 11.06
N ARG A 51 -7.17 -5.11 10.00
CA ARG A 51 -8.23 -6.12 9.81
C ARG A 51 -8.14 -7.31 10.77
N PHE A 52 -6.93 -7.62 11.25
CA PHE A 52 -6.67 -8.78 12.09
C PHE A 52 -6.35 -8.44 13.54
N ASP A 53 -6.10 -7.17 13.84
CA ASP A 53 -5.88 -6.64 15.19
C ASP A 53 -7.23 -6.26 15.84
N LEU A 54 -8.21 -7.16 15.73
CA LEU A 54 -9.53 -6.99 16.32
C LEU A 54 -9.50 -7.48 17.76
N THR A 55 -10.20 -6.79 18.65
CA THR A 55 -10.54 -7.34 19.97
C THR A 55 -11.46 -8.56 19.81
N GLU A 56 -11.52 -9.42 20.83
CA GLU A 56 -12.37 -10.61 20.82
C GLU A 56 -13.85 -10.28 20.59
N ALA A 57 -14.31 -9.14 21.14
CA ALA A 57 -15.67 -8.63 20.94
C ALA A 57 -15.93 -8.24 19.48
N GLU A 58 -15.01 -7.50 18.86
CA GLU A 58 -15.11 -7.07 17.45
C GLU A 58 -15.04 -8.27 16.49
N ALA A 59 -14.17 -9.23 16.76
CA ALA A 59 -14.08 -10.46 15.97
C ALA A 59 -15.38 -11.28 16.05
N THR A 60 -15.98 -11.38 17.25
CA THR A 60 -17.24 -12.08 17.48
C THR A 60 -18.40 -11.40 16.77
N GLU A 61 -18.49 -10.07 16.83
CA GLU A 61 -19.51 -9.30 16.13
C GLU A 61 -19.39 -9.46 14.60
N LEU A 62 -18.17 -9.39 14.07
CA LEU A 62 -17.89 -9.59 12.65
C LEU A 62 -18.33 -10.99 12.18
N ALA A 63 -18.02 -12.02 12.96
CA ALA A 63 -18.43 -13.39 12.67
C ALA A 63 -19.96 -13.56 12.69
N LEU A 64 -20.63 -13.00 13.70
CA LEU A 64 -22.09 -13.03 13.79
C LEU A 64 -22.76 -12.33 12.61
N ARG A 65 -22.20 -11.20 12.16
CA ARG A 65 -22.69 -10.48 10.99
C ARG A 65 -22.54 -11.30 9.71
N ALA A 66 -21.37 -11.90 9.48
CA ALA A 66 -21.14 -12.75 8.32
C ALA A 66 -22.10 -13.96 8.28
N VAL A 67 -22.38 -14.59 9.42
CA VAL A 67 -23.36 -15.69 9.50
C VAL A 67 -24.78 -15.21 9.17
N ARG A 68 -25.16 -14.01 9.61
CA ARG A 68 -26.47 -13.42 9.30
C ARG A 68 -26.62 -13.10 7.82
N GLU A 69 -25.59 -12.55 7.19
CA GLU A 69 -25.57 -12.24 5.75
C GLU A 69 -25.75 -13.52 4.91
N VAL A 70 -24.98 -14.58 5.19
CA VAL A 70 -25.14 -15.88 4.51
C VAL A 70 -26.53 -16.50 4.69
N ARG A 71 -27.15 -16.29 5.87
CA ARG A 71 -28.51 -16.79 6.12
C ARG A 71 -29.59 -15.96 5.43
N ALA A 72 -29.36 -14.69 5.17
CA ALA A 72 -30.30 -13.82 4.47
C ALA A 72 -30.28 -14.01 2.94
N GLU A 73 -29.16 -14.51 2.40
CA GLU A 73 -29.00 -14.86 0.99
C GLU A 73 -29.52 -16.27 0.63
N ARG A 74 -29.96 -17.06 1.62
CA ARG A 74 -30.59 -18.38 1.45
C ARG A 74 -32.10 -18.30 1.65
#